data_AF-A0A1C7N951-F1
#
_entry.id   AF-A0A1C7N951-F1
#
_cell.length_a   1.000
_cell.length_b   1.000
_cell.length_c   1.000
_cell.angle_alpha   90.00
_cell.angle_beta   90.00
_cell.angle_gamma   90.00
#
_symmetry.space_group_name_H-M   'P 1'
#
loop_
_entity.id
_entity.type
_entity.pdbx_description
1 polymer ?
#
loop_
_entity_poly.entity_id
_entity_poly.type
_entity_poly.pdbx_seq_one_letter_code
_entity_poly.pdbx_strand_id
1 'polypeptide(L)'
;MSLCTYKMMPLHLIQALHIWNSLIGVILFGLLIGTAKNIKVFITGGAEIAGFGNFNTFAYPATFVYMFIPVIGSTVYSMILAFDSSPKYKAWLPSKTMRTTIAFFALTNLLAAMLPVIQGADVMSDGSAIECAWTDYMQWKTIYNAPDIFPWVTKMDLACAIFKACDAFCWILSIGWTVQLFLYVRAARSAKFYVSK
;
A
#
# COMPACT_ATOMS: atom_id res chain seq x y z
N MET A 1 -41.38 18.66 23.91
CA MET A 1 -40.42 18.03 22.98
C MET A 1 -39.02 18.33 23.49
N SER A 2 -38.36 17.36 24.12
CA SER A 2 -36.96 17.52 24.54
C SER A 2 -36.07 17.27 23.32
N LEU A 3 -35.32 18.29 22.91
CA LEU A 3 -34.27 18.17 21.90
C LEU A 3 -33.19 17.26 22.48
N CYS A 4 -33.19 16.00 22.02
CA CYS A 4 -32.11 15.06 22.28
C CYS A 4 -30.83 15.63 21.66
N THR A 5 -30.04 16.31 22.50
CA THR A 5 -28.73 16.82 22.11
C THR A 5 -27.83 15.60 21.96
N TYR A 6 -27.60 15.17 20.71
CA TYR A 6 -26.61 14.16 20.37
C TYR A 6 -25.23 14.70 20.75
N LYS A 7 -24.79 14.39 21.97
CA LYS A 7 -23.44 14.69 22.42
C LYS A 7 -22.49 13.81 21.62
N MET A 8 -21.82 14.40 20.63
CA MET A 8 -20.84 13.66 19.82
C MET A 8 -19.75 13.10 20.75
N MET A 9 -19.70 11.78 20.89
CA MET A 9 -18.64 11.14 21.66
C MET A 9 -17.30 11.34 20.95
N PRO A 10 -16.24 11.72 21.69
CA PRO A 10 -14.94 12.01 21.12
C PRO A 10 -14.40 10.83 20.30
N LEU A 11 -13.58 11.15 19.29
CA LEU A 11 -12.95 10.16 18.43
C LEU A 11 -12.01 9.28 19.26
N HIS A 12 -12.20 7.97 19.22
CA HIS A 12 -11.33 7.04 19.94
C HIS A 12 -10.01 6.87 19.16
N LEU A 13 -8.88 6.72 19.87
CA LEU A 13 -7.55 6.61 19.26
C LEU A 13 -7.46 5.51 18.18
N ILE A 14 -8.09 4.35 18.43
CA ILE A 14 -8.16 3.24 17.44
C ILE A 14 -8.83 3.68 16.14
N GLN A 15 -9.89 4.48 16.22
CA GLN A 15 -10.58 5.00 15.03
C GLN A 15 -9.73 6.06 14.34
N ALA A 16 -9.10 6.96 15.10
CA ALA A 16 -8.21 7.98 14.55
C ALA A 16 -7.05 7.35 13.77
N LEU A 17 -6.46 6.27 14.29
CA LEU A 17 -5.38 5.56 13.62
C LEU A 17 -5.88 4.78 12.39
N HIS A 18 -7.11 4.26 12.40
CA HIS A 18 -7.72 3.69 11.20
C HIS A 18 -7.99 4.74 10.11
N ILE A 19 -8.40 5.96 10.48
CA ILE A 19 -8.53 7.09 9.54
C ILE A 19 -7.17 7.43 8.94
N TRP A 20 -6.13 7.52 9.78
CA TRP A 20 -4.77 7.78 9.34
C TRP A 20 -4.25 6.71 8.37
N ASN A 21 -4.37 5.43 8.72
CA ASN A 21 -3.97 4.32 7.86
C ASN A 21 -4.76 4.31 6.55
N SER A 22 -6.05 4.70 6.57
CA SER A 22 -6.85 4.82 5.35
C SER A 22 -6.35 5.96 4.45
N LEU A 23 -6.02 7.12 5.02
CA LEU A 23 -5.48 8.26 4.27
C LEU A 23 -4.15 7.92 3.60
N ILE A 24 -3.20 7.37 4.36
CA ILE A 24 -1.91 6.91 3.84
C ILE A 24 -2.10 5.83 2.77
N GLY A 25 -3.02 4.88 3.01
CA GLY A 25 -3.36 3.82 2.08
C GLY A 25 -3.93 4.32 0.76
N VAL A 26 -4.82 5.33 0.78
CA VAL A 26 -5.36 5.97 -0.44
C VAL A 26 -4.27 6.69 -1.23
N ILE A 27 -3.38 7.42 -0.55
CA ILE A 27 -2.24 8.09 -1.20
C ILE A 27 -1.36 7.05 -1.88
N LEU A 28 -0.97 5.99 -1.16
CA LEU A 28 -0.14 4.90 -1.69
C LEU A 28 -0.82 4.20 -2.87
N PHE A 29 -2.12 3.93 -2.78
CA PHE A 29 -2.88 3.34 -3.87
C PHE A 29 -2.86 4.21 -5.13
N GLY A 30 -3.02 5.53 -4.99
CA GLY A 30 -2.90 6.47 -6.10
C GLY A 30 -1.50 6.48 -6.73
N LEU A 31 -0.45 6.42 -5.91
CA LEU A 31 0.94 6.33 -6.39
C LEU A 31 1.20 5.02 -7.14
N LEU A 32 0.67 3.89 -6.66
CA LEU A 32 0.78 2.60 -7.33
C LEU A 32 0.07 2.61 -8.69
N ILE A 33 -1.13 3.19 -8.78
CA ILE A 33 -1.81 3.40 -10.08
C ILE A 33 -0.95 4.29 -11.00
N GLY A 34 -0.35 5.36 -10.46
CA GLY A 34 0.55 6.23 -11.19
C GLY A 34 1.77 5.50 -11.75
N THR A 35 2.37 4.59 -10.96
CA THR A 35 3.48 3.74 -11.38
C THR A 35 3.04 2.84 -12.54
N ALA A 36 1.94 2.10 -12.37
CA ALA A 36 1.40 1.21 -13.41
C ALA A 36 1.07 1.95 -14.71
N LYS A 37 0.48 3.15 -14.62
CA LYS A 37 0.18 4.00 -15.78
C LYS A 37 1.44 4.34 -16.56
N ASN A 38 2.51 4.77 -15.89
CA ASN A 38 3.74 5.17 -16.56
C ASN A 38 4.47 3.98 -17.18
N ILE A 39 4.51 2.83 -16.49
CA ILE A 39 5.01 1.57 -17.04
C ILE A 39 4.23 1.19 -18.32
N LYS A 40 2.90 1.27 -18.28
CA LYS A 40 2.06 0.99 -19.45
C LYS A 40 2.38 1.91 -20.64
N VAL A 41 2.52 3.22 -20.41
CA VAL A 41 2.86 4.17 -21.49
C VAL A 41 4.23 3.84 -22.10
N PHE A 42 5.23 3.49 -21.29
CA PHE A 42 6.53 3.06 -21.78
C PHE A 42 6.41 1.81 -22.65
N ILE A 43 5.66 0.80 -22.18
CA ILE A 43 5.51 -0.46 -22.90
C ILE A 43 4.79 -0.28 -24.24
N THR A 44 3.64 0.41 -24.22
CA THR A 44 2.84 0.61 -25.43
C THR A 44 3.61 1.44 -26.46
N GLY A 45 4.34 2.48 -26.05
CA GLY A 45 5.15 3.29 -26.96
C GLY A 45 6.29 2.52 -27.63
N GLY A 46 7.03 1.71 -26.85
CA GLY A 46 8.10 0.89 -27.42
C GLY A 46 7.58 -0.26 -28.29
N ALA A 47 6.46 -0.90 -27.91
CA ALA A 47 5.87 -1.99 -28.68
C ALA A 47 5.31 -1.53 -30.04
N GLU A 48 4.72 -0.34 -30.08
CA GLU A 48 4.24 0.28 -31.32
C GLU A 48 5.38 0.54 -32.30
N ILE A 49 6.48 1.12 -31.84
CA ILE A 49 7.65 1.45 -32.69
C ILE A 49 8.40 0.19 -33.14
N ALA A 50 8.48 -0.83 -32.29
CA ALA A 50 9.14 -2.09 -32.62
C ALA A 50 8.30 -3.01 -33.55
N GLY A 51 7.10 -2.58 -33.97
CA GLY A 51 6.24 -3.33 -34.89
C GLY A 51 5.53 -4.52 -34.24
N PHE A 52 5.60 -4.68 -32.92
CA PHE A 52 4.94 -5.76 -32.17
C PHE A 52 3.44 -5.48 -31.93
N GLY A 53 2.94 -4.30 -32.28
CA GLY A 53 1.57 -3.88 -32.01
C GLY A 53 1.33 -3.57 -30.53
N ASN A 54 0.07 -3.60 -30.09
CA ASN A 54 -0.29 -3.32 -28.70
C ASN A 54 0.00 -4.54 -27.80
N PHE A 55 1.16 -4.55 -27.13
CA PHE A 55 1.57 -5.62 -26.23
C PHE A 55 0.81 -5.52 -24.89
N ASN A 56 -0.34 -6.19 -24.79
CA ASN A 56 -1.20 -6.15 -23.59
C ASN A 56 -0.75 -7.09 -22.45
N THR A 57 0.14 -8.05 -22.74
CA THR A 57 0.62 -9.07 -21.80
C THR A 57 2.06 -8.79 -21.40
N PHE A 58 2.28 -7.70 -20.68
CA PHE A 58 3.57 -7.44 -20.04
C PHE A 58 3.53 -7.90 -18.58
N ALA A 59 4.59 -8.54 -18.13
CA ALA A 59 4.77 -8.91 -16.73
C ALA A 59 5.14 -7.66 -15.91
N TYR A 60 4.23 -7.19 -15.07
CA TYR A 60 4.56 -6.15 -14.09
C TYR A 60 5.65 -6.67 -13.12
N PRO A 61 6.49 -5.78 -12.56
CA PRO A 61 7.36 -6.13 -11.43
C PRO A 61 6.58 -6.95 -10.40
N ALA A 62 7.07 -8.13 -10.01
CA ALA A 62 6.31 -9.00 -9.10
C ALA A 62 6.10 -8.30 -7.74
N THR A 63 7.10 -7.54 -7.32
CA THR A 63 7.10 -6.68 -6.14
C THR A 63 6.00 -5.62 -6.17
N PHE A 64 5.64 -5.07 -7.33
CA PHE A 64 4.51 -4.17 -7.47
C PHE A 64 3.19 -4.84 -7.07
N VAL A 65 2.95 -6.07 -7.52
CA VAL A 65 1.74 -6.83 -7.16
C VAL A 65 1.72 -7.17 -5.68
N TYR A 66 2.88 -7.55 -5.13
CA TYR A 66 3.04 -7.83 -3.71
C TYR A 66 2.83 -6.61 -2.82
N MET A 67 3.02 -5.39 -3.32
CA MET A 67 2.63 -4.16 -2.65
C MET A 67 1.14 -3.85 -2.82
N PHE A 68 0.62 -4.01 -4.04
CA PHE A 68 -0.73 -3.57 -4.39
C PHE A 68 -1.83 -4.29 -3.58
N ILE A 69 -1.75 -5.62 -3.47
CA ILE A 69 -2.80 -6.43 -2.83
C ILE A 69 -2.90 -6.14 -1.32
N PRO A 70 -1.81 -6.18 -0.53
CA PRO A 70 -1.87 -5.84 0.89
C PRO A 70 -2.32 -4.40 1.16
N VAL A 71 -1.87 -3.44 0.34
CA VAL A 71 -2.23 -2.03 0.49
C VAL A 71 -3.73 -1.84 0.29
N ILE A 72 -4.31 -2.33 -0.80
CA ILE A 72 -5.74 -2.13 -1.05
C ILE A 72 -6.60 -2.86 -0.02
N GLY A 73 -6.26 -4.12 0.30
CA GLY A 73 -7.00 -4.92 1.27
C GLY A 73 -6.99 -4.28 2.65
N SER A 74 -5.83 -3.84 3.11
CA SER A 74 -5.70 -3.19 4.40
C SER A 74 -6.37 -1.81 4.42
N THR A 75 -6.25 -1.02 3.35
CA THR A 75 -6.90 0.29 3.22
C THR A 75 -8.42 0.19 3.34
N VAL A 76 -9.04 -0.71 2.57
CA VAL A 76 -10.50 -0.95 2.63
C VAL A 76 -10.92 -1.40 4.03
N TYR A 77 -10.17 -2.32 4.63
CA TYR A 77 -10.46 -2.79 5.99
C TYR A 77 -10.36 -1.65 7.02
N SER A 78 -9.34 -0.79 6.89
CA SER A 78 -9.17 0.37 7.77
C SER A 78 -10.29 1.40 7.60
N MET A 79 -10.77 1.62 6.38
CA MET A 79 -11.91 2.52 6.13
C MET A 79 -13.16 2.03 6.85
N ILE A 80 -13.44 0.72 6.80
CA ILE A 80 -14.58 0.13 7.51
C ILE A 80 -14.43 0.35 9.02
N LEU A 81 -13.25 0.06 9.57
CA LEU A 81 -13.00 0.16 11.01
C LEU A 81 -12.85 1.61 11.53
N ALA A 82 -12.57 2.58 10.66
CA ALA A 82 -12.59 3.99 11.02
C ALA A 82 -13.96 4.44 11.55
N PHE A 83 -15.04 3.82 11.05
CA PHE A 83 -16.42 4.11 11.45
C PHE A 83 -16.97 3.15 12.51
N ASP A 84 -16.21 2.16 12.95
CA ASP A 84 -16.61 1.26 14.04
C ASP A 84 -16.62 2.02 15.37
N SER A 85 -17.80 2.16 15.98
CA SER A 85 -17.98 2.84 17.26
C SER A 85 -17.63 1.97 18.47
N SER A 86 -17.44 0.66 18.29
CA SER A 86 -17.18 -0.30 19.36
C SER A 86 -16.01 0.08 20.28
N PRO A 87 -14.87 0.61 19.79
CA PRO A 87 -13.76 1.03 20.63
C PRO A 87 -14.10 2.12 21.66
N LYS A 88 -15.23 2.84 21.51
CA LYS A 88 -15.65 3.89 22.45
C LYS A 88 -16.17 3.31 23.78
N TYR A 89 -16.59 2.04 23.80
CA TYR A 89 -17.08 1.39 25.02
C TYR A 89 -15.91 0.87 25.86
N LYS A 90 -15.85 1.24 27.15
CA LYS A 90 -14.75 0.85 28.06
C LYS A 90 -14.61 -0.68 28.23
N ALA A 91 -15.72 -1.41 28.17
CA ALA A 91 -15.75 -2.88 28.27
C ALA A 91 -15.57 -3.59 26.92
N TRP A 92 -15.33 -2.84 25.83
CA TRP A 92 -15.15 -3.44 24.52
C TRP A 92 -13.90 -4.32 24.48
N LEU A 93 -14.13 -5.60 24.18
CA LEU A 93 -13.10 -6.60 24.00
C LEU A 93 -13.04 -6.96 22.51
N PRO A 94 -11.99 -6.58 21.77
CA PRO A 94 -11.86 -6.98 20.39
C PRO A 94 -11.74 -8.51 20.29
N SER A 95 -12.49 -9.10 19.37
CA SER A 95 -12.54 -10.55 19.19
C SER A 95 -11.17 -11.12 18.82
N LYS A 96 -10.97 -12.43 19.01
CA LYS A 96 -9.75 -13.11 18.57
C LYS A 96 -9.54 -12.92 17.06
N THR A 97 -10.60 -13.13 16.26
CA THR A 97 -10.58 -12.97 14.81
C THR A 97 -10.16 -11.56 14.41
N MET A 98 -10.76 -10.52 15.01
CA MET A 98 -10.42 -9.13 14.70
C MET A 98 -8.94 -8.84 14.95
N ARG A 99 -8.41 -9.26 16.11
CA ARG A 99 -6.98 -9.08 16.43
C ARG A 99 -6.06 -9.83 15.48
N THR A 100 -6.41 -11.06 15.11
CA THR A 100 -5.65 -11.84 14.12
C THR A 100 -5.67 -11.18 12.76
N THR A 101 -6.80 -10.62 12.33
CA THR A 101 -6.91 -9.87 11.07
C THR A 101 -6.03 -8.61 11.08
N ILE A 102 -6.03 -7.84 12.18
CA ILE A 102 -5.13 -6.69 12.33
C ILE A 102 -3.66 -7.13 12.27
N ALA A 103 -3.31 -8.23 12.94
CA ALA A 103 -1.94 -8.77 12.90
C ALA A 103 -1.54 -9.24 11.50
N PHE A 104 -2.45 -9.88 10.78
CA PHE A 104 -2.24 -10.30 9.40
C PHE A 104 -1.97 -9.09 8.49
N PHE A 105 -2.77 -8.03 8.57
CA PHE A 105 -2.53 -6.82 7.80
C PHE A 105 -1.25 -6.09 8.19
N ALA A 106 -0.86 -6.10 9.46
CA ALA A 106 0.45 -5.55 9.87
C ALA A 106 1.59 -6.34 9.23
N LEU A 107 1.53 -7.67 9.26
CA LEU A 107 2.56 -8.53 8.67
C LEU A 107 2.61 -8.40 7.14
N THR A 108 1.47 -8.41 6.47
CA THR A 108 1.45 -8.34 5.00
C THR A 108 1.87 -6.97 4.48
N ASN A 109 1.54 -5.87 5.17
CA ASN A 109 2.08 -4.54 4.82
C ASN A 109 3.59 -4.44 5.11
N LEU A 110 4.09 -5.10 6.16
CA LEU A 110 5.53 -5.18 6.40
C LEU A 110 6.24 -5.94 5.29
N LEU A 111 5.72 -7.10 4.88
CA LEU A 111 6.28 -7.85 3.75
C LEU A 111 6.21 -7.04 2.45
N ALA A 112 5.10 -6.34 2.20
CA ALA A 112 4.96 -5.44 1.05
C ALA A 112 6.05 -4.35 1.03
N ALA A 113 6.42 -3.79 2.18
CA ALA A 113 7.47 -2.77 2.28
C ALA A 113 8.90 -3.36 2.21
N MET A 114 9.08 -4.63 2.57
CA MET A 114 10.39 -5.29 2.55
C MET A 114 10.74 -5.89 1.19
N LEU A 115 9.78 -6.43 0.45
CA LEU A 115 10.05 -7.14 -0.81
C LEU A 115 10.74 -6.26 -1.87
N PRO A 116 10.44 -4.96 -2.04
CA PRO A 116 11.12 -4.12 -3.01
C PRO A 116 12.63 -3.92 -2.76
N VAL A 117 13.07 -4.04 -1.51
CA VAL A 117 14.49 -3.86 -1.12
C VAL A 117 15.28 -5.17 -1.10
N ILE A 118 14.60 -6.33 -1.14
CA ILE A 118 15.27 -7.64 -1.15
C ILE A 118 15.71 -7.97 -2.59
N GLN A 119 17.01 -8.17 -2.77
CA GLN A 119 17.58 -8.61 -4.05
C GLN A 119 17.02 -9.98 -4.45
N GLY A 120 16.60 -10.12 -5.71
CA GLY A 120 16.01 -11.36 -6.24
C GLY A 120 14.57 -11.63 -5.82
N ALA A 121 13.93 -10.74 -5.06
CA ALA A 121 12.49 -10.83 -4.78
C ALA A 121 11.61 -10.44 -5.98
N ASP A 122 12.20 -9.73 -6.95
CA ASP A 122 11.57 -9.43 -8.23
C ASP A 122 12.25 -10.20 -9.35
N VAL A 123 11.48 -11.02 -10.05
CA VAL A 123 11.96 -11.83 -11.18
C VAL A 123 12.34 -10.98 -12.39
N MET A 124 11.94 -9.71 -12.41
CA MET A 124 12.18 -8.76 -13.49
C MET A 124 13.45 -7.91 -13.28
N SER A 125 14.17 -8.09 -12.17
CA SER A 125 15.40 -7.34 -11.88
C SER A 125 16.51 -8.24 -11.34
N ASP A 126 17.72 -8.11 -11.86
CA ASP A 126 18.92 -8.80 -11.35
C ASP A 126 19.41 -8.23 -9.99
N GLY A 127 18.76 -7.19 -9.47
CA GLY A 127 19.08 -6.50 -8.22
C GLY A 127 17.87 -6.30 -7.32
N SER A 128 17.87 -5.23 -6.53
CA SER A 128 16.68 -4.86 -5.76
C SER A 128 15.68 -4.15 -6.68
N ALA A 129 14.38 -4.41 -6.51
CA ALA A 129 13.35 -3.72 -7.28
C ALA A 129 13.40 -2.19 -7.08
N ILE A 130 13.82 -1.72 -5.90
CA ILE A 130 13.93 -0.28 -5.64
C ILE A 130 15.02 0.42 -6.48
N GLU A 131 16.00 -0.32 -7.01
CA GLU A 131 16.99 0.21 -7.96
C GLU A 131 16.39 0.42 -9.36
N CYS A 132 15.18 -0.09 -9.60
CA CYS A 132 14.44 0.05 -10.84
C CYS A 132 15.18 -0.51 -12.07
N ALA A 133 15.98 -1.57 -11.90
CA ALA A 133 16.73 -2.19 -12.99
C ALA A 133 15.83 -2.72 -14.13
N TRP A 134 14.50 -2.79 -13.93
CA TRP A 134 13.53 -2.98 -15.01
C TRP A 134 13.60 -1.90 -16.10
N THR A 135 14.26 -0.75 -15.86
CA THR A 135 14.46 0.32 -16.85
C THR A 135 15.13 -0.18 -18.13
N ASP A 136 15.96 -1.20 -17.99
CA ASP A 136 16.80 -1.75 -19.07
C ASP A 136 16.32 -3.14 -19.50
N TYR A 137 15.29 -3.69 -18.86
CA TYR A 137 14.77 -5.03 -19.11
C TYR A 137 14.32 -5.25 -20.57
N MET A 138 13.82 -4.20 -21.24
CA MET A 138 13.45 -4.27 -22.67
C MET A 138 14.52 -3.69 -23.60
N GLN A 139 15.67 -3.23 -23.08
CA GLN A 139 16.70 -2.46 -23.78
C GLN A 139 16.22 -1.19 -24.51
N TRP A 140 14.91 -0.92 -24.52
CA TRP A 140 14.30 0.21 -25.22
C TRP A 140 14.78 1.55 -24.70
N LYS A 141 15.03 1.67 -23.40
CA LYS A 141 15.63 2.89 -22.85
C LYS A 141 17.02 3.13 -23.42
N THR A 142 17.81 2.07 -23.62
CA THR A 142 19.14 2.14 -24.22
C THR A 142 19.07 2.43 -25.73
N ILE A 143 18.15 1.78 -26.45
CA ILE A 143 17.99 1.90 -27.91
C ILE A 143 17.39 3.25 -28.32
N TYR A 144 16.39 3.73 -27.58
CA TYR A 144 15.63 4.95 -27.88
C TYR A 144 16.03 6.12 -26.96
N ASN A 145 17.31 6.22 -26.59
CA ASN A 145 17.85 7.22 -25.67
C ASN A 145 17.95 8.64 -26.26
N ALA A 146 16.88 9.10 -26.92
CA ALA A 146 16.70 10.46 -27.43
C ALA A 146 15.31 10.96 -26.99
N PRO A 147 15.19 11.51 -25.76
CA PRO A 147 13.90 11.88 -25.15
C PRO A 147 13.07 12.86 -25.98
N ASP A 148 13.71 13.73 -26.77
CA ASP A 148 13.05 14.71 -27.62
C ASP A 148 12.29 14.05 -28.79
N ILE A 149 12.74 12.86 -29.21
CA ILE A 149 12.14 12.06 -30.29
C ILE A 149 11.22 11.00 -29.70
N PHE A 150 11.61 10.41 -28.56
CA PHE A 150 10.92 9.30 -27.91
C PHE A 150 10.56 9.65 -26.45
N PRO A 151 9.62 10.59 -26.22
CA PRO A 151 9.32 11.11 -24.88
C PRO A 151 8.74 10.05 -23.92
N TRP A 152 8.17 8.97 -24.45
CA TRP A 152 7.66 7.84 -23.67
C TRP A 152 8.77 7.08 -22.92
N VAL A 153 10.02 7.17 -23.37
CA VAL A 153 11.18 6.53 -22.70
C VAL A 153 11.38 7.09 -21.29
N THR A 154 11.16 8.39 -21.10
CA THR A 154 11.28 9.07 -19.80
C THR A 154 10.18 8.66 -18.80
N LYS A 155 9.11 8.01 -19.27
CA LYS A 155 8.04 7.54 -18.37
C LYS A 155 8.53 6.43 -17.45
N MET A 156 9.56 5.70 -17.83
CA MET A 156 10.15 4.68 -16.96
C MET A 156 10.92 5.29 -15.78
N ASP A 157 11.59 6.43 -15.99
CA ASP A 157 12.25 7.17 -14.91
C ASP A 157 11.23 7.75 -13.93
N LEU A 158 10.13 8.30 -14.48
CA LEU A 158 9.02 8.76 -13.66
C LEU A 158 8.36 7.61 -12.90
N ALA A 159 8.16 6.45 -13.53
CA ALA A 159 7.65 5.25 -12.87
C ALA A 159 8.56 4.83 -11.71
N CYS A 160 9.87 4.82 -11.92
CA CYS A 160 10.85 4.51 -10.87
C CYS A 160 10.78 5.50 -9.70
N ALA A 161 10.75 6.81 -9.98
CA ALA A 161 10.65 7.83 -8.94
C ALA A 161 9.37 7.67 -8.11
N ILE A 162 8.24 7.40 -8.77
CA ILE A 162 6.96 7.15 -8.09
C ILE A 162 7.02 5.84 -7.30
N PHE A 163 7.63 4.78 -7.83
CA PHE A 163 7.74 3.50 -7.13
C PHE A 163 8.59 3.60 -5.85
N LYS A 164 9.69 4.37 -5.87
CA LYS A 164 10.46 4.68 -4.65
C LYS A 164 9.61 5.42 -3.61
N ALA A 165 8.75 6.33 -4.05
CA ALA A 165 7.77 6.97 -3.16
C ALA A 165 6.74 5.96 -2.64
N CYS A 166 6.26 5.02 -3.48
CA CYS A 166 5.38 3.94 -3.04
C CYS A 166 6.03 3.12 -1.91
N ASP A 167 7.30 2.76 -2.04
CA ASP A 167 8.02 1.99 -1.02
C ASP A 167 8.07 2.74 0.33
N ALA A 168 8.45 4.02 0.30
CA ALA A 168 8.48 4.86 1.49
C ALA A 168 7.10 4.97 2.16
N PHE A 169 6.04 5.16 1.38
CA PHE A 169 4.66 5.19 1.90
C PHE A 169 4.20 3.83 2.42
N CYS A 170 4.68 2.72 1.83
CA CYS A 170 4.40 1.37 2.30
C CYS A 170 5.03 1.13 3.69
N TRP A 171 6.26 1.60 3.92
CA TRP A 171 6.90 1.61 5.24
C TRP A 171 6.09 2.42 6.26
N ILE A 172 5.66 3.63 5.91
CA ILE A 172 4.82 4.47 6.78
C ILE A 172 3.52 3.74 7.14
N LEU A 173 2.85 3.13 6.15
CA LEU A 173 1.62 2.37 6.37
C LEU A 173 1.87 1.15 7.28
N SER A 174 2.96 0.42 7.06
CA SER A 174 3.36 -0.73 7.88
C SER A 174 3.57 -0.36 9.36
N ILE A 175 4.23 0.78 9.62
CA ILE A 175 4.37 1.31 10.98
C ILE A 175 2.99 1.62 11.58
N GLY A 176 2.12 2.29 10.83
CA GLY A 176 0.75 2.60 11.24
C GLY A 176 -0.05 1.35 11.64
N TRP A 177 0.04 0.28 10.85
CA TRP A 177 -0.60 -1.01 11.16
C TRP A 177 0.03 -1.72 12.35
N THR A 178 1.34 -1.60 12.55
CA THR A 178 2.05 -2.16 13.71
C THR A 178 1.60 -1.47 15.00
N VAL A 179 1.48 -0.13 14.97
CA VAL A 179 0.93 0.63 16.11
C VAL A 179 -0.54 0.24 16.35
N GLN A 180 -1.31 0.06 15.28
CA GLN A 180 -2.70 -0.41 15.39
C GLN A 180 -2.78 -1.76 16.09
N LEU A 181 -1.96 -2.73 15.69
CA LEU A 181 -1.88 -4.05 16.33
C LEU A 181 -1.60 -3.93 17.84
N PHE A 182 -0.63 -3.09 18.21
CA PHE A 182 -0.31 -2.85 19.62
C PHE A 182 -1.53 -2.31 20.40
N LEU A 183 -2.26 -1.34 19.83
CA LEU A 183 -3.47 -0.79 20.45
C LEU A 183 -4.56 -1.85 20.65
N TYR A 184 -4.79 -2.72 19.65
CA TYR A 184 -5.77 -3.81 19.75
C TYR A 184 -5.39 -4.86 20.80
N VAL A 185 -4.09 -5.21 20.90
CA VAL A 185 -3.60 -6.11 21.94
C VAL A 185 -3.76 -5.48 23.33
N ARG A 186 -3.43 -4.19 23.47
CA ARG A 186 -3.61 -3.44 24.72
C ARG A 186 -5.08 -3.37 25.13
N ALA A 187 -5.98 -3.02 24.21
CA ALA A 187 -7.42 -2.96 24.46
C ALA A 187 -7.94 -4.31 24.96
N ALA A 188 -7.52 -5.42 24.34
CA ALA A 188 -7.93 -6.75 24.78
C ALA A 188 -7.42 -7.13 26.17
N ARG A 189 -6.19 -6.71 26.53
CA ARG A 189 -5.65 -6.92 27.88
C ARG A 189 -6.46 -6.13 28.91
N SER A 190 -6.70 -4.84 28.65
CA SER A 190 -7.46 -3.98 29.57
C SER A 190 -8.90 -4.45 29.78
N ALA A 191 -9.61 -4.86 28.73
CA ALA A 191 -10.98 -5.32 28.84
C ALA A 191 -11.10 -6.61 29.67
N LYS A 192 -10.13 -7.53 29.58
CA LYS A 192 -10.09 -8.73 30.45
C LYS A 192 -10.04 -8.38 31.93
N PHE A 193 -9.24 -7.38 32.32
CA PHE A 193 -9.16 -6.92 33.72
C PHE A 193 -10.45 -6.26 34.21
N TYR A 194 -11.23 -5.65 33.32
CA TYR A 194 -12.52 -5.06 33.65
C TYR A 194 -13.63 -6.10 33.85
N VAL A 195 -13.61 -7.20 33.08
CA VAL A 195 -14.62 -8.27 33.17
C VAL A 195 -14.31 -9.25 34.31
N SER A 196 -13.04 -9.36 34.73
CA SER A 196 -12.64 -10.21 35.86
C SER A 196 -12.83 -9.55 37.24
N LYS A 197 -13.32 -8.31 37.29
CA LYS A 197 -13.66 -7.58 38.52
C LYS A 197 -15.17 -7.45 38.60
#